data_AF-A0A7S0Q5K5-F1
#
_entry.id   AF-A0A7S0Q5K5-F1
#
_cell.length_a   1.000
_cell.length_b   1.000
_cell.length_c   1.000
_cell.angle_alpha   90.00
_cell.angle_beta   90.00
_cell.angle_gamma   90.00
#
_symmetry.space_group_name_H-M   'P 1'
#
loop_
_entity.id
_entity.type
_entity.pdbx_description
1 polymer ?
#
loop_
_entity_poly.entity_id
_entity_poly.type
_entity_poly.pdbx_seq_one_letter_code
_entity_poly.pdbx_strand_id
1 'polypeptide(L)'
;DVQYPWETAPGRAHETSFTADSLPPIYLDVNLTTNSDFFIFILLTGYTPFDSANLLRHWDVDPQLGKHPASDTVAQPVRWVSIEDARAFCAWRGLRLPDDFEWQLAAQGPDLTEGTPARAYPWGDALPD
;
A
#
# COMPACT_ATOMS: atom_id res chain seq x y z
N ASP A 1 1.11 -19.45 7.36
CA ASP A 1 0.88 -19.51 5.91
C ASP A 1 -0.43 -18.83 5.57
N VAL A 2 -0.39 -18.05 4.49
CA VAL A 2 -1.56 -17.48 3.83
C VAL A 2 -2.11 -18.54 2.86
N GLN A 3 -3.38 -18.47 2.50
CA GLN A 3 -3.96 -19.29 1.42
C GLN A 3 -4.62 -18.35 0.42
N TYR A 4 -4.25 -18.46 -0.84
CA TYR A 4 -4.84 -17.64 -1.90
C TYR A 4 -6.11 -18.26 -2.50
N PRO A 5 -6.95 -17.46 -3.18
CA PRO A 5 -8.22 -17.94 -3.75
C PRO A 5 -8.12 -19.14 -4.70
N TRP A 6 -6.96 -19.31 -5.36
CA TRP A 6 -6.69 -20.41 -6.30
C TRP A 6 -6.00 -21.62 -5.65
N GLU A 7 -5.73 -21.58 -4.34
CA GLU A 7 -5.03 -22.65 -3.62
C GLU A 7 -6.00 -23.55 -2.85
N THR A 8 -5.69 -24.84 -2.81
CA THR A 8 -6.49 -25.84 -2.08
C THR A 8 -6.13 -25.92 -0.59
N ALA A 9 -4.95 -25.43 -0.20
CA ALA A 9 -4.47 -25.40 1.18
C ALA A 9 -3.39 -24.31 1.35
N PRO A 10 -3.18 -23.78 2.57
CA PRO A 10 -2.08 -22.86 2.85
C PRO A 10 -0.71 -23.55 2.67
N GLY A 11 0.26 -22.82 2.14
CA GLY A 11 1.63 -23.29 1.93
C GLY A 11 2.66 -22.16 1.99
N ARG A 12 3.95 -22.51 1.85
CA ARG A 12 5.05 -21.53 1.85
C ARG A 12 5.38 -20.97 0.47
N ALA A 13 5.06 -21.74 -0.57
CA ALA A 13 5.31 -21.40 -1.95
C ALA A 13 3.97 -21.07 -2.58
N HIS A 14 3.88 -19.85 -3.11
CA HIS A 14 2.70 -19.38 -3.81
C HIS A 14 3.13 -18.97 -5.21
N GLU A 15 2.90 -19.85 -6.18
CA GLU A 15 3.24 -19.60 -7.56
C GLU A 15 2.03 -19.96 -8.42
N THR A 16 1.54 -18.98 -9.16
CA THR A 16 0.52 -19.17 -10.17
C THR A 16 0.77 -18.20 -11.32
N SER A 17 0.36 -18.59 -12.53
CA SER A 17 0.39 -17.71 -13.69
C SER A 17 -1.02 -17.22 -13.94
N PHE A 18 -1.21 -15.90 -13.90
CA PHE A 18 -2.46 -15.25 -14.27
C PHE A 18 -2.42 -14.85 -15.74
N THR A 19 -3.56 -14.97 -16.42
CA THR A 19 -3.85 -14.19 -17.63
C THR A 19 -4.54 -12.89 -17.22
N ALA A 20 -4.50 -11.83 -18.04
CA ALA A 20 -5.13 -10.55 -17.71
C ALA A 20 -6.62 -10.66 -17.34
N ASP A 21 -7.32 -11.68 -17.85
CA ASP A 21 -8.75 -11.91 -17.59
C ASP A 21 -9.04 -12.71 -16.31
N SER A 22 -8.00 -13.20 -15.63
CA SER A 22 -8.15 -14.11 -14.48
C SER A 22 -8.34 -13.40 -13.13
N LEU A 23 -8.19 -12.07 -13.09
CA LEU A 23 -8.47 -11.24 -11.92
C LEU A 23 -9.53 -10.18 -12.27
N PRO A 24 -10.44 -9.85 -11.35
CA PRO A 24 -11.37 -8.75 -11.57
C PRO A 24 -10.60 -7.42 -11.74
N PRO A 25 -11.14 -6.45 -12.49
CA PRO A 25 -10.54 -5.13 -12.58
C PRO A 25 -10.35 -4.50 -11.20
N ILE A 26 -9.17 -3.95 -10.95
CA ILE A 26 -8.84 -3.24 -9.71
C ILE A 26 -8.51 -1.78 -10.01
N TYR A 27 -8.74 -0.93 -9.01
CA TYR A 27 -8.21 0.42 -8.98
C TYR A 27 -7.14 0.47 -7.89
N LEU A 28 -5.99 1.04 -8.22
CA LEU A 28 -4.88 1.26 -7.29
C LEU A 28 -4.47 2.72 -7.34
N ASP A 29 -4.14 3.29 -6.19
CA ASP A 29 -3.59 4.64 -6.14
C ASP A 29 -2.26 4.69 -6.90
N VAL A 30 -2.11 5.70 -7.75
CA VAL A 30 -0.87 5.92 -8.52
C VAL A 30 0.30 6.28 -7.61
N ASN A 31 0.01 6.98 -6.51
CA ASN A 31 1.01 7.45 -5.55
C ASN A 31 0.74 6.86 -4.17
N LEU A 32 1.81 6.72 -3.38
CA LEU A 32 1.68 6.35 -1.97
C LEU A 32 0.92 7.42 -1.19
N THR A 33 0.18 7.00 -0.16
CA THR A 33 -0.47 7.91 0.79
C THR A 33 0.55 8.87 1.39
N THR A 34 0.26 10.17 1.30
CA THR A 34 1.18 11.21 1.77
C THR A 34 1.00 11.51 3.26
N ASN A 35 1.98 12.20 3.85
CA ASN A 35 1.87 12.70 5.23
C ASN A 35 0.65 13.62 5.41
N SER A 36 0.33 14.48 4.44
CA SER A 36 -0.83 15.37 4.53
C SER A 36 -2.15 14.61 4.49
N ASP A 37 -2.27 13.58 3.65
CA ASP A 37 -3.46 12.72 3.61
C ASP A 37 -3.71 12.06 4.96
N PHE A 38 -2.66 11.49 5.57
CA PHE A 38 -2.76 10.81 6.86
C PHE A 38 -3.02 11.81 8.01
N PHE A 39 -2.50 13.03 7.91
CA PHE A 39 -2.76 14.09 8.90
C PHE A 39 -4.23 14.52 8.89
N ILE A 40 -4.81 14.67 7.70
CA ILE A 40 -6.26 14.95 7.54
C ILE A 40 -7.08 13.81 8.15
N PHE A 41 -6.70 12.56 7.91
CA PHE A 41 -7.35 11.40 8.53
C PHE A 41 -7.36 11.50 10.06
N ILE A 42 -6.20 11.71 10.70
CA ILE A 42 -6.12 11.84 12.16
C ILE A 42 -6.97 13.02 12.65
N LEU A 43 -6.85 14.18 12.00
CA LEU A 43 -7.54 15.41 12.41
C LEU A 43 -9.07 15.26 12.35
N LEU A 44 -9.59 14.61 11.30
CA LEU A 44 -11.04 14.48 11.08
C LEU A 44 -11.67 13.31 11.85
N THR A 45 -10.89 12.29 12.20
CA THR A 45 -11.43 11.09 12.88
C THR A 45 -11.09 11.02 14.36
N GLY A 46 -10.06 11.74 14.81
CA GLY A 46 -9.49 11.56 16.15
C GLY A 46 -8.84 10.18 16.34
N TYR A 47 -8.38 9.55 15.25
CA TYR A 47 -7.85 8.18 15.26
C TYR A 47 -6.76 7.98 16.32
N THR A 48 -6.91 6.90 17.09
CA THR A 48 -5.91 6.44 18.05
C THR A 48 -5.64 4.95 17.81
N PRO A 49 -4.38 4.55 17.59
CA PRO A 49 -4.05 3.15 17.35
C PRO A 49 -4.11 2.35 18.64
N PHE A 50 -4.17 1.02 18.52
CA PHE A 50 -4.04 0.14 19.69
C PHE A 50 -2.61 0.21 20.28
N ASP A 51 -1.59 0.26 19.42
CA ASP A 51 -0.20 0.48 19.81
C ASP A 51 0.34 1.74 19.12
N SER A 52 0.63 2.77 19.92
CA SER A 52 1.14 4.05 19.43
C SER A 52 2.65 4.20 19.54
N ALA A 53 3.40 3.20 20.00
CA ALA A 53 4.81 3.34 20.39
C ALA A 53 5.70 3.93 19.28
N ASN A 54 5.38 3.62 18.03
CA ASN A 54 6.13 4.09 16.87
C ASN A 54 5.28 4.87 15.86
N LEU A 55 3.97 5.02 16.08
CA LEU A 55 3.07 5.65 15.10
C LEU A 55 3.60 7.03 14.72
N LEU A 56 3.91 7.24 13.43
CA LEU A 56 4.34 8.51 12.85
C LEU A 56 5.59 9.10 13.51
N ARG A 57 6.54 8.27 13.96
CA ARG A 57 7.72 8.71 14.73
C ARG A 57 8.53 9.85 14.09
N HIS A 58 8.45 10.03 12.77
CA HIS A 58 9.14 11.09 12.03
C HIS A 58 8.41 12.44 12.01
N TRP A 59 7.20 12.53 12.54
CA TRP A 59 6.44 13.79 12.63
C TRP A 59 6.89 14.63 13.81
N ASP A 60 6.80 15.94 13.65
CA ASP A 60 7.08 16.91 14.69
C ASP A 60 5.98 16.92 15.75
N VAL A 61 6.35 17.35 16.96
CA VAL A 61 5.42 17.54 18.06
C VAL A 61 5.44 19.01 18.44
N ASP A 62 4.31 19.68 18.22
CA ASP A 62 4.10 21.06 18.64
C ASP A 62 3.20 21.11 19.90
N PRO A 63 3.49 21.96 20.90
CA PRO A 63 2.68 22.06 22.11
C PRO A 63 1.22 22.46 21.90
N GLN A 64 0.89 23.16 20.80
CA GLN A 64 -0.44 23.68 20.52
C GLN A 64 -1.20 22.80 19.50
N LEU A 65 -0.50 22.33 18.47
CA LEU A 65 -1.07 21.53 17.37
C LEU A 65 -0.97 20.02 17.61
N GLY A 66 -0.12 19.59 18.55
CA GLY A 66 0.21 18.19 18.75
C GLY A 66 1.09 17.65 17.62
N LYS A 67 0.90 16.37 17.31
CA LYS A 67 1.73 15.65 16.34
C LYS A 67 1.31 15.97 14.91
N HIS A 68 2.24 16.45 14.09
CA HIS A 68 1.94 16.92 12.73
C HIS A 68 3.17 16.76 11.80
N PRO A 69 2.97 16.62 10.48
CA PRO A 69 4.09 16.55 9.55
C PRO A 69 4.78 17.90 9.37
N ALA A 70 6.10 17.88 9.23
CA ALA A 70 6.89 19.06 8.85
C ALA A 70 6.46 19.58 7.47
N SER A 71 6.43 20.91 7.29
CA SER A 71 5.93 21.57 6.07
C SER A 71 6.61 21.11 4.77
N ASP A 72 7.89 20.75 4.82
CA ASP A 72 8.69 20.27 3.68
C ASP A 72 8.51 18.76 3.41
N THR A 73 7.83 18.04 4.29
CA THR A 73 7.58 16.59 4.17
C THR A 73 6.12 16.24 3.87
N VAL A 74 5.22 17.23 3.77
CA VAL A 74 3.77 16.99 3.63
C VAL A 74 3.40 16.14 2.41
N ALA A 75 4.16 16.25 1.31
CA ALA A 75 3.95 15.48 0.08
C ALA A 75 4.73 14.15 0.04
N GLN A 76 5.57 13.87 1.03
CA GLN A 76 6.29 12.61 1.11
C GLN A 76 5.36 11.48 1.57
N PRO A 77 5.64 10.22 1.19
CA PRO A 77 4.92 9.07 1.68
C PRO A 77 4.92 9.03 3.21
N VAL A 78 3.75 8.74 3.79
CA VAL A 78 3.65 8.49 5.23
C VAL A 78 4.44 7.23 5.58
N ARG A 79 5.14 7.28 6.71
CA ARG A 79 5.95 6.18 7.23
C ARG A 79 5.60 5.95 8.70
N TRP A 80 6.13 4.86 9.27
CA TRP A 80 5.90 4.51 10.67
C TRP A 80 4.42 4.31 11.00
N VAL A 81 3.72 3.59 10.13
CA VAL A 81 2.33 3.15 10.32
C VAL A 81 2.32 1.62 10.40
N SER A 82 1.50 1.07 11.30
CA SER A 82 1.22 -0.36 11.34
C SER A 82 0.27 -0.77 10.21
N ILE A 83 0.09 -2.08 10.02
CA ILE A 83 -0.90 -2.58 9.06
C ILE A 83 -2.34 -2.25 9.50
N GLU A 84 -2.58 -2.20 10.81
CA GLU A 84 -3.86 -1.78 11.39
C GLU A 84 -4.16 -0.30 11.11
N ASP A 85 -3.15 0.56 11.24
CA ASP A 85 -3.27 2.00 10.94
C ASP A 85 -3.60 2.22 9.47
N ALA A 86 -2.87 1.51 8.58
CA ALA A 86 -3.09 1.59 7.14
C ALA A 86 -4.50 1.10 6.75
N ARG A 87 -4.99 0.00 7.36
CA ARG A 87 -6.35 -0.49 7.16
C ARG A 87 -7.40 0.52 7.64
N ALA A 88 -7.20 1.13 8.80
CA ALA A 88 -8.11 2.14 9.33
C ALA A 88 -8.18 3.37 8.41
N PHE A 89 -7.03 3.84 7.91
CA PHE A 89 -6.96 4.92 6.93
C PHE A 89 -7.71 4.57 5.64
N CYS A 90 -7.45 3.40 5.05
CA CYS A 90 -8.14 2.95 3.84
C CYS A 90 -9.66 2.88 4.07
N ALA A 91 -10.10 2.28 5.19
CA ALA A 91 -11.52 2.16 5.52
C ALA A 91 -12.19 3.54 5.64
N TRP A 92 -11.52 4.52 6.25
CA TRP A 92 -12.01 5.90 6.34
C TRP A 92 -12.18 6.56 4.96
N ARG A 93 -11.28 6.28 4.02
CA ARG A 93 -11.39 6.73 2.62
C ARG A 93 -12.40 5.94 1.78
N GLY A 94 -12.99 4.86 2.30
CA GLY A 94 -13.83 3.93 1.52
C GLY A 94 -13.01 3.03 0.59
N LEU A 95 -11.75 2.79 0.91
CA LEU A 95 -10.78 1.96 0.18
C LEU A 95 -10.38 0.71 0.98
N ARG A 96 -9.52 -0.12 0.41
CA ARG A 96 -8.84 -1.23 1.09
C ARG A 96 -7.37 -1.26 0.72
N LEU A 97 -6.57 -2.01 1.49
CA LEU A 97 -5.23 -2.36 1.04
C LEU A 97 -5.34 -3.34 -0.15
N PRO A 98 -4.45 -3.23 -1.15
CA PRO A 98 -4.27 -4.27 -2.16
C PRO A 98 -3.80 -5.57 -1.52
N ASP A 99 -4.20 -6.69 -2.11
CA ASP A 99 -3.54 -7.97 -1.86
C ASP A 99 -2.16 -7.98 -2.53
N ASP A 100 -1.26 -8.86 -2.11
CA ASP A 100 0.10 -8.95 -2.65
C ASP A 100 0.14 -9.27 -4.16
N PHE A 101 -0.72 -10.18 -4.63
CA PHE A 101 -0.83 -10.51 -6.04
C PHE A 101 -1.38 -9.35 -6.89
N GLU A 102 -2.28 -8.53 -6.34
CA GLU A 102 -2.77 -7.31 -6.99
C GLU A 102 -1.66 -6.27 -7.11
N TRP A 103 -0.85 -6.15 -6.05
CA TRP A 103 0.33 -5.30 -6.02
C TRP A 103 1.35 -5.73 -7.07
N GLN A 104 1.62 -7.04 -7.17
CA GLN A 104 2.54 -7.59 -8.15
C GLN A 104 2.03 -7.37 -9.58
N LEU A 105 0.74 -7.60 -9.84
CA LEU A 105 0.12 -7.35 -11.14
C LEU A 105 0.29 -5.88 -11.54
N ALA A 106 -0.04 -4.95 -10.64
CA ALA A 106 0.10 -3.52 -10.90
C ALA A 106 1.56 -3.11 -11.16
N ALA A 107 2.51 -3.71 -10.45
CA ALA A 107 3.93 -3.43 -10.60
C ALA A 107 4.53 -4.01 -11.90
N GLN A 108 4.04 -5.15 -12.40
CA GLN A 108 4.54 -5.77 -13.63
C GLN A 108 4.10 -5.05 -14.91
N GLY A 109 3.06 -4.21 -14.82
CA GLY A 109 2.63 -3.31 -15.88
C GLY A 109 1.47 -3.83 -16.74
N PRO A 110 0.87 -2.96 -17.57
CA PRO A 110 -0.41 -3.23 -18.24
C PRO A 110 -0.30 -4.17 -19.46
N ASP A 111 0.90 -4.44 -19.95
CA ASP A 111 1.12 -5.19 -21.20
C ASP A 111 1.21 -6.71 -21.00
N LEU A 112 0.84 -7.21 -19.81
CA LEU A 112 0.76 -8.64 -19.53
C LEU A 112 -0.37 -9.27 -20.36
N THR A 113 -0.01 -9.72 -21.56
CA THR A 113 -0.86 -10.54 -22.42
C THR A 113 -0.40 -11.99 -22.35
N GLU A 114 -1.32 -12.91 -22.60
CA GLU A 114 -0.99 -14.33 -22.66
C GLU A 114 0.16 -14.58 -23.64
N GLY A 115 1.23 -15.24 -23.18
CA GLY A 115 2.43 -15.53 -23.96
C GLY A 115 3.52 -14.45 -23.94
N THR A 116 3.30 -13.31 -23.28
CA THR A 116 4.35 -12.30 -23.06
C THR A 116 5.05 -12.56 -21.72
N PRO A 117 6.39 -12.66 -21.68
CA PRO A 117 7.12 -12.81 -20.41
C PRO A 117 6.88 -11.58 -19.52
N ALA A 118 6.70 -11.82 -18.23
CA ALA A 118 6.60 -10.74 -17.25
C ALA A 118 7.91 -9.94 -17.22
N ARG A 119 7.79 -8.61 -17.10
CA ARG A 119 8.94 -7.72 -16.98
C ARG A 119 9.70 -8.01 -15.68
N ALA A 120 11.03 -7.93 -15.72
CA ALA A 120 11.85 -8.09 -14.52
C ALA A 120 11.66 -6.93 -13.51
N TYR A 121 11.38 -5.72 -14.02
CA TYR A 121 11.12 -4.51 -13.24
C TYR A 121 9.90 -3.76 -13.80
N PRO A 122 9.29 -2.83 -13.02
CA PRO A 122 8.13 -2.06 -13.51
C PRO A 122 8.38 -1.30 -14.82
N TRP A 123 9.63 -0.88 -15.04
CA TRP A 123 10.07 -0.16 -16.24
C TRP A 123 10.62 -1.05 -17.37
N GLY A 124 10.62 -2.38 -17.22
CA GLY A 124 11.15 -3.33 -18.20
C GLY A 124 12.29 -4.20 -17.64
N ASP A 125 13.18 -4.66 -18.51
CA ASP A 125 14.23 -5.63 -18.14
C ASP A 125 15.60 -4.99 -17.87
N ALA A 126 15.69 -3.67 -18.02
CA ALA A 126 16.90 -2.93 -17.69
C ALA A 126 17.10 -2.89 -16.16
N LEU A 127 18.32 -3.15 -15.71
CA LEU A 127 18.71 -2.98 -14.31
C LEU A 127 18.48 -1.53 -13.87
N PRO A 128 18.11 -1.28 -12.60
CA PRO A 128 18.14 0.07 -12.03
C PRO A 128 19.57 0.62 -12.04
N ASP A 129 19.70 1.92 -12.28
CA ASP A 129 20.97 2.67 -12.19
C ASP A 129 21.54 2.70 -10.75
#